data_AF-A0AB36GF91-F1
#
_entry.id   AF-A0AB36GF91-F1
#
_cell.length_a   1.000
_cell.length_b   1.000
_cell.length_c   1.000
_cell.angle_alpha   90.00
_cell.angle_beta   90.00
_cell.angle_gamma   90.00
#
_symmetry.space_group_name_H-M   'P 1'
#
loop_
_entity.id
_entity.type
_entity.pdbx_description
1 polymer ?
#
loop_
_entity_poly.entity_id
_entity_poly.type
_entity_poly.pdbx_seq_one_letter_code
_entity_poly.pdbx_strand_id
1 'polypeptide(L)'
;MKKTLSLLTLFALTACNSTTVIPGSTIKTRTKTIVYTDTDTAADINLDSRVAVYPITPNLIEKMRKPPVLSQNNQGLEQSKSAYRYRIGSGDVLNIMVWAHSDLNSPIQQSNPQTNQVSRGAWVDEAGYITYPLAGKIQAKGKTLDELQNTLTNLLKRYIKNPQVAINVTEFRSQRISVSGAINQAGQLPITNIPMTILDAINQAGGVTQSADTQHIKWTHNGVDRTISLQDMLQYGDMSQNHLLSHGDIVYVPNSSNNKIYIMGEVGKQATLPIGNHGLNLTQALGEVGGMNQNYADATGVFVIRRAPEDAAKPIHIYQLNLKDATSYALGSEFKLRSEDTVYVTAAPVTRWNRVMSQITNSISNVNTLDNTFK
;
A
#
# COMPACT_ATOMS: atom_id res chain seq x y z
N MET A 1 -38.80 54.60 -65.56
CA MET A 1 -37.74 54.83 -64.55
C MET A 1 -37.92 53.84 -63.40
N LYS A 2 -36.87 53.05 -63.12
CA LYS A 2 -36.53 52.24 -61.91
C LYS A 2 -37.62 51.29 -61.36
N LYS A 3 -37.73 50.03 -61.84
CA LYS A 3 -37.03 48.77 -61.45
C LYS A 3 -37.29 48.25 -60.01
N THR A 4 -38.28 47.36 -59.92
CA THR A 4 -38.28 45.99 -59.34
C THR A 4 -37.25 45.61 -58.26
N LEU A 5 -37.71 45.11 -57.10
CA LEU A 5 -37.38 43.76 -56.62
C LEU A 5 -38.31 43.29 -55.48
N SER A 6 -39.09 42.25 -55.76
CA SER A 6 -39.72 41.34 -54.80
C SER A 6 -38.68 40.27 -54.45
N LEU A 7 -38.52 39.88 -53.19
CA LEU A 7 -38.00 38.54 -52.88
C LEU A 7 -38.48 38.00 -51.52
N LEU A 8 -39.40 37.06 -51.67
CA LEU A 8 -39.78 35.98 -50.77
C LEU A 8 -38.59 34.99 -50.66
N THR A 9 -38.07 34.69 -49.47
CA THR A 9 -37.10 33.59 -49.24
C THR A 9 -37.42 32.94 -47.88
N LEU A 10 -38.35 31.98 -47.84
CA LEU A 10 -38.13 30.53 -48.01
C LEU A 10 -37.06 29.95 -47.06
N PHE A 11 -37.55 29.36 -45.98
CA PHE A 11 -36.87 28.37 -45.13
C PHE A 11 -36.25 27.27 -46.00
N ALA A 12 -34.92 27.16 -46.01
CA ALA A 12 -34.21 25.99 -46.50
C ALA A 12 -33.33 25.44 -45.37
N LEU A 13 -33.88 24.45 -44.65
CA LEU A 13 -33.11 23.47 -43.89
C LEU A 13 -32.26 22.67 -44.89
N THR A 14 -31.03 23.10 -45.15
CA THR A 14 -30.01 22.23 -45.74
C THR A 14 -29.08 21.76 -44.64
N ALA A 15 -29.13 20.46 -44.38
CA ALA A 15 -28.27 19.71 -43.48
C ALA A 15 -26.78 19.98 -43.79
N CYS A 16 -26.16 20.85 -43.01
CA CYS A 16 -24.71 20.96 -42.96
C CYS A 16 -24.21 19.87 -42.01
N ASN A 17 -23.64 18.81 -42.59
CA ASN A 17 -22.93 17.77 -41.87
C ASN A 17 -21.79 18.38 -41.03
N SER A 18 -22.04 18.52 -39.73
CA SER A 18 -21.12 18.33 -38.61
C SER A 18 -19.62 18.52 -38.89
N THR A 19 -19.15 19.76 -38.80
CA THR A 19 -17.80 20.04 -38.27
C THR A 19 -17.94 21.03 -37.13
N THR A 20 -18.25 20.50 -35.95
CA THR A 20 -18.02 21.21 -34.69
C THR A 20 -16.51 21.33 -34.52
N VAL A 21 -15.95 22.50 -34.82
CA VAL A 21 -14.53 22.78 -34.60
C VAL A 21 -14.35 23.03 -33.11
N ILE A 22 -14.02 21.98 -32.38
CA ILE A 22 -13.65 22.08 -30.96
C ILE A 22 -12.15 22.41 -30.91
N PRO A 23 -11.72 23.48 -30.22
CA PRO A 23 -10.29 23.77 -30.04
C PRO A 23 -9.60 22.65 -29.27
N GLY A 24 -8.44 22.21 -29.76
CA GLY A 24 -7.64 21.13 -29.17
C GLY A 24 -7.14 20.13 -30.22
N SER A 25 -6.11 19.35 -29.89
CA SER A 25 -5.70 18.22 -30.70
C SER A 25 -6.75 17.10 -30.57
N THR A 26 -7.32 16.66 -31.70
CA THR A 26 -8.27 15.53 -31.72
C THR A 26 -7.62 14.31 -32.36
N ILE A 27 -7.78 13.14 -31.75
CA ILE A 27 -7.44 11.87 -32.39
C ILE A 27 -8.71 11.34 -33.04
N LYS A 28 -8.79 11.43 -34.38
CA LYS A 28 -9.85 10.77 -35.14
C LYS A 28 -9.57 9.26 -35.13
N THR A 29 -10.26 8.52 -34.27
CA THR A 29 -10.15 7.05 -34.17
C THR A 29 -10.97 6.32 -35.22
N ARG A 30 -12.01 6.96 -35.78
CA ARG A 30 -12.92 6.38 -36.80
C ARG A 30 -12.23 5.95 -38.10
N THR A 31 -11.09 6.56 -38.44
CA THR A 31 -10.33 6.26 -39.66
C THR A 31 -9.08 5.42 -39.38
N LYS A 32 -8.89 4.97 -38.14
CA LYS A 32 -7.75 4.17 -37.72
C LYS A 32 -8.18 2.72 -37.55
N THR A 33 -7.32 1.79 -37.94
CA THR A 33 -7.51 0.37 -37.65
C THR A 33 -7.44 0.17 -36.14
N ILE A 34 -8.56 -0.21 -35.53
CA ILE A 34 -8.63 -0.58 -34.12
C ILE A 34 -8.15 -2.02 -34.05
N VAL A 35 -7.01 -2.24 -33.40
CA VAL A 35 -6.49 -3.59 -33.15
C VAL A 35 -7.12 -4.07 -31.84
N TYR A 36 -7.85 -5.18 -31.92
CA TYR A 36 -8.35 -5.90 -30.76
C TYR A 36 -7.40 -7.06 -30.47
N THR A 37 -7.14 -7.35 -29.20
CA THR A 37 -6.49 -8.60 -28.77
C THR A 37 -7.40 -9.78 -29.09
N ASP A 38 -6.85 -10.97 -29.32
CA ASP A 38 -7.53 -12.15 -29.92
C ASP A 38 -8.82 -12.63 -29.20
N THR A 39 -9.15 -12.08 -28.03
CA THR A 39 -10.35 -12.35 -27.23
C THR A 39 -11.38 -11.22 -27.19
N ASP A 40 -11.06 -10.02 -27.68
CA ASP A 40 -11.93 -8.85 -27.59
C ASP A 40 -12.66 -8.59 -28.93
N THR A 41 -13.98 -8.45 -28.87
CA THR A 41 -14.85 -8.05 -29.99
C THR A 41 -15.31 -6.60 -29.86
N ALA A 42 -15.87 -6.03 -30.93
CA ALA A 42 -16.47 -4.70 -30.88
C ALA A 42 -17.64 -4.57 -29.86
N ALA A 43 -18.25 -5.70 -29.48
CA ALA A 43 -19.28 -5.78 -28.44
C ALA A 43 -18.69 -5.65 -27.02
N ASP A 44 -17.44 -6.07 -26.80
CA ASP A 44 -16.76 -6.01 -25.49
C ASP A 44 -16.37 -4.58 -25.07
N ILE A 45 -16.46 -3.63 -26.00
CA ILE A 45 -16.29 -2.18 -25.78
C ILE A 45 -17.58 -1.54 -25.23
N ASN A 46 -18.74 -2.22 -25.31
CA ASN A 46 -19.98 -1.68 -24.77
C ASN A 46 -19.95 -1.71 -23.23
N LEU A 47 -19.58 -0.57 -22.64
CA LEU A 47 -19.47 -0.40 -21.20
C LEU A 47 -20.79 -0.63 -20.46
N ASP A 48 -21.95 -0.34 -21.07
CA ASP A 48 -23.26 -0.45 -20.41
C ASP A 48 -23.55 -1.90 -19.99
N SER A 49 -23.09 -2.87 -20.78
CA SER A 49 -23.21 -4.30 -20.46
C SER A 49 -22.26 -4.77 -19.35
N ARG A 50 -21.17 -4.04 -19.09
CA ARG A 50 -20.07 -4.40 -18.17
C ARG A 50 -20.13 -3.66 -16.82
N VAL A 51 -21.18 -2.88 -16.59
CA VAL A 51 -21.36 -2.06 -15.39
C VAL A 51 -22.52 -2.56 -14.53
N ALA A 52 -22.29 -2.66 -13.22
CA ALA A 52 -23.32 -2.86 -12.21
C ALA A 52 -23.53 -1.56 -11.42
N VAL A 53 -24.77 -1.08 -11.34
CA VAL A 53 -25.12 0.14 -10.59
C VAL A 53 -25.78 -0.25 -9.26
N TYR A 54 -25.27 0.28 -8.16
CA TYR A 54 -25.74 0.04 -6.81
C TYR A 54 -26.16 1.37 -6.15
N PRO A 55 -27.41 1.54 -5.75
CA PRO A 55 -27.80 2.71 -4.96
C PRO A 55 -27.20 2.61 -3.55
N ILE A 56 -26.57 3.70 -3.09
CA ILE A 56 -26.05 3.81 -1.73
C ILE A 56 -27.23 3.96 -0.78
N THR A 57 -27.57 2.85 -0.13
CA THR A 57 -28.69 2.71 0.80
C THR A 57 -28.16 2.24 2.17
N PRO A 58 -28.92 2.41 3.27
CA PRO A 58 -28.53 1.89 4.58
C PRO A 58 -28.16 0.40 4.56
N ASN A 59 -28.94 -0.43 3.84
CA ASN A 59 -28.67 -1.86 3.70
C ASN A 59 -27.36 -2.15 2.95
N LEU A 60 -27.07 -1.37 1.89
CA LEU A 60 -25.79 -1.53 1.18
C LEU A 60 -24.61 -1.17 2.10
N ILE A 61 -24.72 -0.06 2.83
CA ILE A 61 -23.71 0.36 3.80
C ILE A 61 -23.47 -0.71 4.86
N GLU A 62 -24.55 -1.27 5.42
CA GLU A 62 -24.47 -2.35 6.38
C GLU A 62 -23.78 -3.60 5.81
N LYS A 63 -24.08 -4.00 4.58
CA LYS A 63 -23.40 -5.11 3.89
C LYS A 63 -21.92 -4.83 3.61
N MET A 64 -21.55 -3.57 3.43
CA MET A 64 -20.17 -3.15 3.15
C MET A 64 -19.36 -2.86 4.42
N ARG A 65 -20.03 -2.74 5.56
CA ARG A 65 -19.41 -2.42 6.85
C ARG A 65 -18.50 -3.58 7.28
N LYS A 66 -17.22 -3.29 7.46
CA LYS A 66 -16.29 -4.23 8.07
C LYS A 66 -16.65 -4.37 9.56
N PRO A 67 -16.55 -5.59 10.14
CA PRO A 67 -16.68 -5.77 11.58
C PRO A 67 -15.69 -4.86 12.32
N PRO A 68 -16.07 -4.34 13.50
CA PRO A 68 -15.14 -3.57 14.31
C PRO A 68 -13.95 -4.44 14.71
N VAL A 69 -12.75 -3.89 14.62
CA VAL A 69 -11.55 -4.52 15.16
C VAL A 69 -11.59 -4.40 16.67
N LEU A 70 -11.50 -5.53 17.36
CA LEU A 70 -11.49 -5.61 18.81
C LEU A 70 -10.07 -5.93 19.27
N SER A 71 -9.72 -5.50 20.49
CA SER A 71 -8.46 -5.89 21.10
C SER A 71 -8.43 -7.40 21.31
N GLN A 72 -7.34 -8.02 20.89
CA GLN A 72 -7.14 -9.46 20.97
C GLN A 72 -5.70 -9.76 21.40
N ASN A 73 -5.57 -10.65 22.38
CA ASN A 73 -4.28 -11.20 22.77
C ASN A 73 -3.85 -12.30 21.79
N ASN A 74 -2.55 -12.49 21.64
CA ASN A 74 -1.99 -13.52 20.77
C ASN A 74 -1.32 -14.64 21.58
N GLN A 75 -2.12 -15.60 22.03
CA GLN A 75 -1.63 -16.74 22.82
C GLN A 75 -0.60 -17.58 22.05
N GLY A 76 -0.78 -17.73 20.73
CA GLY A 76 0.16 -18.48 19.87
C GLY A 76 1.53 -17.79 19.79
N LEU A 77 1.56 -16.46 19.74
CA LEU A 77 2.80 -15.70 19.82
C LEU A 77 3.48 -15.87 21.19
N GLU A 78 2.74 -15.79 22.29
CA GLU A 78 3.31 -15.94 23.64
C GLU A 78 3.90 -17.33 23.86
N GLN A 79 3.25 -18.39 23.35
CA GLN A 79 3.81 -19.73 23.31
C GLN A 79 5.09 -19.80 22.47
N SER A 80 5.09 -19.17 21.29
CA SER A 80 6.25 -19.11 20.40
C SER A 80 7.44 -18.40 21.04
N LYS A 81 7.19 -17.29 21.76
CA LYS A 81 8.22 -16.55 22.53
C LYS A 81 8.78 -17.40 23.66
N SER A 82 7.93 -18.11 24.41
CA SER A 82 8.36 -18.98 25.52
C SER A 82 9.23 -20.14 25.03
N ALA A 83 8.88 -20.73 23.88
CA ALA A 83 9.64 -21.80 23.23
C ALA A 83 10.89 -21.31 22.47
N TYR A 84 11.04 -19.99 22.28
CA TYR A 84 12.11 -19.42 21.46
C TYR A 84 13.49 -19.74 22.03
N ARG A 85 14.35 -20.34 21.21
CA ARG A 85 15.75 -20.56 21.53
C ARG A 85 16.58 -20.16 20.34
N TYR A 86 17.52 -19.25 20.56
CA TYR A 86 18.50 -18.91 19.55
C TYR A 86 19.43 -20.10 19.31
N ARG A 87 19.65 -20.42 18.03
CA ARG A 87 20.59 -21.43 17.58
C ARG A 87 21.74 -20.74 16.88
N ILE A 88 22.97 -21.10 17.26
CA ILE A 88 24.18 -20.53 16.70
C ILE A 88 24.25 -20.87 15.20
N GLY A 89 24.63 -19.90 14.38
CA GLY A 89 24.84 -20.08 12.95
C GLY A 89 26.27 -19.74 12.52
N SER A 90 26.58 -20.05 11.27
CA SER A 90 27.87 -19.70 10.66
C SER A 90 28.05 -18.19 10.62
N GLY A 91 29.23 -17.70 10.99
CA GLY A 91 29.57 -16.28 11.04
C GLY A 91 29.34 -15.59 12.38
N ASP A 92 28.63 -16.21 13.33
CA ASP A 92 28.50 -15.66 14.68
C ASP A 92 29.84 -15.59 15.40
N VAL A 93 29.97 -14.63 16.30
CA VAL A 93 31.15 -14.50 17.16
C VAL A 93 30.74 -14.83 18.58
N LEU A 94 31.43 -15.80 19.17
CA LEU A 94 31.18 -16.25 20.53
C LEU A 94 32.30 -15.75 21.44
N ASN A 95 31.94 -15.29 22.63
CA ASN A 95 32.89 -15.10 23.71
C ASN A 95 32.73 -16.26 24.70
N ILE A 96 33.84 -16.96 24.92
CA ILE A 96 33.94 -18.16 25.72
C ILE A 96 34.85 -17.84 26.89
N MET A 97 34.32 -17.98 28.10
CA MET A 97 35.05 -17.74 29.33
C MET A 97 35.14 -19.03 30.15
N VAL A 98 36.36 -19.43 30.48
CA VAL A 98 36.68 -20.50 31.41
C VAL A 98 37.16 -19.88 32.71
N TRP A 99 36.43 -20.10 33.80
CA TRP A 99 36.79 -19.53 35.10
C TRP A 99 38.14 -20.03 35.60
N ALA A 100 38.89 -19.15 36.29
CA ALA A 100 40.23 -19.42 36.83
C ALA A 100 41.30 -19.82 35.79
N HIS A 101 41.04 -19.63 34.49
CA HIS A 101 41.94 -19.95 33.39
C HIS A 101 42.03 -18.76 32.41
N SER A 102 42.76 -17.70 32.79
CA SER A 102 42.91 -16.48 31.98
C SER A 102 43.68 -16.69 30.69
N ASP A 103 44.53 -17.70 30.64
CA ASP A 103 45.25 -18.20 29.46
C ASP A 103 44.30 -18.67 28.35
N LEU A 104 43.16 -19.28 28.71
CA LEU A 104 42.13 -19.77 27.79
C LEU A 104 41.10 -18.70 27.41
N ASN A 105 41.11 -17.56 28.09
CA ASN A 105 40.19 -16.43 27.89
C ASN A 105 40.79 -15.32 27.03
N SER A 106 42.03 -15.48 26.58
CA SER A 106 42.67 -14.52 25.69
C SER A 106 41.94 -14.57 24.34
N PRO A 107 41.33 -13.46 23.86
CA PRO A 107 40.74 -13.43 22.54
C PRO A 107 41.88 -13.63 21.55
N ILE A 108 41.96 -14.81 20.95
CA ILE A 108 42.78 -15.01 19.75
C ILE A 108 42.26 -13.96 18.78
N GLN A 109 43.07 -12.96 18.46
CA GLN A 109 42.76 -11.99 17.40
C GLN A 109 42.75 -12.79 16.10
N GLN A 110 41.61 -13.38 15.78
CA GLN A 110 41.40 -14.04 14.51
C GLN A 110 41.00 -12.95 13.53
N SER A 111 41.95 -12.60 12.65
CA SER A 111 41.64 -11.84 11.45
C SER A 111 40.79 -12.73 10.55
N ASN A 112 39.60 -12.27 10.19
CA ASN A 112 38.87 -12.89 9.10
C ASN A 112 39.67 -12.64 7.80
N PRO A 113 40.19 -13.69 7.11
CA PRO A 113 41.04 -13.52 5.93
C PRO A 113 40.33 -12.80 4.76
N GLN A 114 38.99 -12.80 4.75
CA GLN A 114 38.19 -12.22 3.67
C GLN A 114 37.74 -10.78 3.95
N THR A 115 37.64 -10.36 5.22
CA THR A 115 37.13 -9.02 5.59
C THR A 115 38.13 -8.14 6.34
N ASN A 116 39.33 -8.66 6.68
CA ASN A 116 40.34 -7.99 7.51
C ASN A 116 39.81 -7.45 8.86
N GLN A 117 38.63 -7.91 9.31
CA GLN A 117 38.08 -7.54 10.60
C GLN A 117 38.69 -8.40 11.70
N VAL A 118 39.23 -7.73 12.71
CA VAL A 118 39.72 -8.36 13.95
C VAL A 118 38.53 -8.49 14.90
N SER A 119 37.97 -9.69 15.01
CA SER A 119 36.87 -9.96 15.94
C SER A 119 37.45 -10.47 17.27
N ARG A 120 36.96 -9.94 18.39
CA ARG A 120 37.34 -10.41 19.73
C ARG A 120 36.41 -11.55 20.14
N GLY A 121 36.78 -12.78 19.82
CA GLY A 121 36.00 -13.97 20.16
C GLY A 121 36.26 -15.14 19.22
N ALA A 122 35.70 -16.30 19.56
CA ALA A 122 35.72 -17.48 18.70
C ALA A 122 34.69 -17.30 17.58
N TRP A 123 35.17 -17.17 16.33
CA TRP A 123 34.30 -17.12 15.18
C TRP A 123 33.72 -18.51 14.86
N VAL A 124 32.48 -18.57 14.38
CA VAL A 124 31.91 -19.80 13.83
C VAL A 124 32.22 -19.82 12.33
N ASP A 125 33.03 -20.79 11.90
CA ASP A 125 33.44 -20.89 10.50
C ASP A 125 32.28 -21.27 9.56
N GLU A 126 32.54 -21.25 8.25
CA GLU A 126 31.54 -21.59 7.21
C GLU A 126 30.99 -23.01 7.36
N ALA A 127 31.83 -23.95 7.82
CA ALA A 127 31.44 -25.33 8.10
C ALA A 127 30.63 -25.46 9.41
N GLY A 128 30.55 -24.41 10.22
CA GLY A 128 29.79 -24.35 11.46
C GLY A 128 30.56 -24.78 12.70
N TYR A 129 31.89 -24.78 12.64
CA TYR A 129 32.77 -25.15 13.75
C TYR A 129 33.40 -23.93 14.40
N ILE A 130 33.72 -24.09 15.68
CA ILE A 130 34.66 -23.22 16.40
C ILE A 130 35.92 -24.01 16.70
N THR A 131 37.06 -23.34 16.78
CA THR A 131 38.31 -23.93 17.29
C THR A 131 38.61 -23.33 18.65
N TYR A 132 38.77 -24.18 19.65
CA TYR A 132 39.06 -23.76 21.01
C TYR A 132 40.30 -24.48 21.56
N PRO A 133 41.21 -23.80 22.30
CA PRO A 133 42.39 -24.44 22.87
C PRO A 133 42.02 -25.66 23.73
N LEU A 134 42.85 -26.70 23.69
CA LEU A 134 42.67 -28.02 24.35
C LEU A 134 41.50 -28.86 23.81
N ALA A 135 40.37 -28.24 23.46
CA ALA A 135 39.17 -28.94 22.99
C ALA A 135 39.14 -29.14 21.47
N GLY A 136 39.98 -28.45 20.70
CA GLY A 136 40.09 -28.60 19.25
C GLY A 136 38.89 -28.02 18.49
N LYS A 137 38.50 -28.68 17.40
CA LYS A 137 37.34 -28.28 16.58
C LYS A 137 36.03 -28.82 17.16
N ILE A 138 35.04 -27.95 17.32
CA ILE A 138 33.75 -28.25 17.94
C ILE A 138 32.63 -27.73 17.06
N GLN A 139 31.64 -28.57 16.74
CA GLN A 139 30.45 -28.15 16.01
C GLN A 139 29.62 -27.19 16.87
N ALA A 140 29.45 -25.94 16.41
CA ALA A 140 28.64 -24.92 17.08
C ALA A 140 27.32 -24.67 16.34
N LYS A 141 27.31 -24.72 15.00
CA LYS A 141 26.12 -24.47 14.19
C LYS A 141 24.96 -25.38 14.59
N GLY A 142 23.78 -24.79 14.77
CA GLY A 142 22.53 -25.46 15.15
C GLY A 142 22.37 -25.69 16.65
N LYS A 143 23.44 -25.56 17.45
CA LYS A 143 23.37 -25.72 18.91
C LYS A 143 22.83 -24.47 19.59
N THR A 144 22.17 -24.66 20.72
CA THR A 144 21.94 -23.57 21.68
C THR A 144 23.23 -23.28 22.46
N LEU A 145 23.28 -22.13 23.15
CA LEU A 145 24.42 -21.80 24.02
C LEU A 145 24.63 -22.86 25.10
N ASP A 146 23.54 -23.37 25.71
CA ASP A 146 23.60 -24.40 26.74
C ASP A 146 24.16 -25.73 26.20
N GLU A 147 23.71 -26.14 25.01
CA GLU A 147 24.20 -27.35 24.35
C GLU A 147 25.70 -27.25 24.01
N LEU A 148 26.14 -26.09 23.52
CA LEU A 148 27.55 -25.84 23.22
C LEU A 148 28.39 -25.79 24.50
N GLN A 149 27.90 -25.13 25.55
CA GLN A 149 28.54 -25.07 26.86
C GLN A 149 28.76 -26.46 27.42
N ASN A 150 27.72 -27.30 27.47
CA ASN A 150 27.81 -28.68 27.95
C ASN A 150 28.80 -29.51 27.12
N THR A 151 28.83 -29.31 25.80
CA THR A 151 29.78 -29.98 24.92
C THR A 151 31.22 -29.58 25.27
N LEU A 152 31.49 -28.28 25.38
CA LEU A 152 32.82 -27.75 25.66
C LEU A 152 33.31 -28.12 27.06
N THR A 153 32.46 -28.03 28.08
CA THR A 153 32.76 -28.47 29.45
C THR A 153 33.20 -29.94 29.47
N ASN A 154 32.50 -30.82 28.75
CA ASN A 154 32.86 -32.24 28.71
C ASN A 154 34.18 -32.52 27.98
N LEU A 155 34.50 -31.76 26.94
CA LEU A 155 35.78 -31.87 26.24
C LEU A 155 36.95 -31.37 27.11
N LEU A 156 36.75 -30.28 27.85
CA LEU A 156 37.78 -29.69 28.71
C LEU A 156 38.08 -30.50 29.97
N LYS A 157 37.15 -31.35 30.44
CA LYS A 157 37.36 -32.23 31.62
C LYS A 157 38.60 -33.12 31.53
N ARG A 158 39.08 -33.42 30.32
CA ARG A 158 40.30 -34.21 30.09
C ARG A 158 41.58 -33.48 30.46
N TYR A 159 41.53 -32.15 30.50
CA TYR A 159 42.70 -31.28 30.67
C TYR A 159 42.58 -30.39 31.92
N ILE A 160 41.35 -30.06 32.33
CA ILE A 160 41.05 -29.15 33.44
C ILE A 160 40.16 -29.89 34.44
N LYS A 161 40.51 -29.81 35.73
CA LYS A 161 39.68 -30.35 36.81
C LYS A 161 38.49 -29.42 37.06
N ASN A 162 37.26 -29.94 36.94
CA ASN A 162 36.01 -29.21 37.18
C ASN A 162 35.87 -27.89 36.39
N PRO A 163 35.97 -27.90 35.04
CA PRO A 163 35.92 -26.69 34.24
C PRO A 163 34.55 -26.02 34.34
N GLN A 164 34.53 -24.71 34.63
CA GLN A 164 33.34 -23.87 34.59
C GLN A 164 33.42 -22.99 33.35
N VAL A 165 32.50 -23.19 32.42
CA VAL A 165 32.50 -22.53 31.11
C VAL A 165 31.24 -21.67 31.01
N ALA A 166 31.40 -20.43 30.56
CA ALA A 166 30.33 -19.55 30.18
C ALA A 166 30.50 -19.15 28.71
N ILE A 167 29.41 -19.20 27.94
CA ILE A 167 29.41 -18.83 26.52
C ILE A 167 28.33 -17.78 26.29
N ASN A 168 28.68 -16.70 25.61
CA ASN A 168 27.71 -15.75 25.07
C ASN A 168 28.05 -15.40 23.61
N VAL A 169 27.04 -14.93 22.88
CA VAL A 169 27.24 -14.40 21.53
C VAL A 169 27.60 -12.92 21.67
N THR A 170 28.76 -12.53 21.17
CA THR A 170 29.16 -11.12 21.11
C THR A 170 28.60 -10.45 19.87
N GLU A 171 28.54 -11.17 18.75
CA GLU A 171 28.04 -10.64 17.50
C GLU A 171 27.12 -11.66 16.80
N PHE A 172 25.85 -11.27 16.65
CA PHE A 172 24.83 -12.01 15.94
C PHE A 172 24.92 -11.66 14.44
N ARG A 173 25.62 -12.50 13.67
CA ARG A 173 25.90 -12.24 12.25
C ARG A 173 25.25 -13.27 11.33
N SER A 174 24.92 -14.44 11.86
CA SER A 174 24.42 -15.56 11.07
C SER A 174 22.99 -15.39 10.58
N GLN A 175 22.15 -14.69 11.36
CA GLN A 175 20.71 -14.62 11.15
C GLN A 175 20.24 -13.17 11.20
N ARG A 176 19.51 -12.77 10.16
CA ARG A 176 19.01 -11.42 9.98
C ARG A 176 17.65 -11.42 9.31
N ILE A 177 16.90 -10.35 9.56
CA ILE A 177 15.67 -9.98 8.85
C ILE A 177 15.88 -8.66 8.13
N SER A 178 15.07 -8.38 7.13
CA SER A 178 15.11 -7.12 6.40
C SER A 178 13.87 -6.29 6.71
N VAL A 179 14.06 -5.04 7.11
CA VAL A 179 12.98 -4.06 7.25
C VAL A 179 13.20 -2.96 6.21
N SER A 180 12.18 -2.68 5.40
CA SER A 180 12.31 -1.74 4.28
C SER A 180 10.99 -1.02 3.97
N GLY A 181 11.08 0.01 3.11
CA GLY A 181 9.93 0.80 2.68
C GLY A 181 9.81 2.13 3.42
N ALA A 182 8.57 2.54 3.71
CA ALA A 182 8.23 3.80 4.39
C ALA A 182 8.51 3.74 5.90
N ILE A 183 9.79 3.58 6.25
CA ILE A 183 10.28 3.47 7.63
C ILE A 183 11.48 4.39 7.85
N ASN A 184 11.73 4.81 9.10
CA ASN A 184 12.77 5.81 9.39
C ASN A 184 14.19 5.28 9.20
N GLN A 185 14.47 4.02 9.57
CA GLN A 185 15.78 3.38 9.42
C GLN A 185 15.63 2.02 8.74
N ALA A 186 15.57 2.04 7.41
CA ALA A 186 15.57 0.80 6.62
C ALA A 186 16.92 0.08 6.73
N GLY A 187 16.89 -1.25 6.82
CA GLY A 187 18.11 -2.02 6.98
C GLY A 187 17.86 -3.47 7.37
N GLN A 188 18.94 -4.14 7.71
CA GLN A 188 18.90 -5.50 8.24
C GLN A 188 19.02 -5.46 9.76
N LEU A 189 18.17 -6.22 10.45
CA LEU A 189 18.21 -6.37 11.90
C LEU A 189 18.65 -7.80 12.24
N PRO A 190 19.60 -7.99 13.17
CA PRO A 190 20.06 -9.31 13.57
C PRO A 190 19.01 -10.03 14.42
N ILE A 191 18.85 -11.33 14.21
CA ILE A 191 18.10 -12.21 15.12
C ILE A 191 19.02 -12.57 16.28
N THR A 192 18.54 -12.36 17.50
CA THR A 192 19.35 -12.53 18.73
C THR A 192 18.76 -13.58 19.67
N ASN A 193 19.31 -13.70 20.88
CA ASN A 193 18.72 -14.51 21.95
C ASN A 193 17.40 -13.94 22.51
N ILE A 194 17.01 -12.74 22.10
CA ILE A 194 15.72 -12.13 22.44
C ILE A 194 14.77 -12.36 21.26
N PRO A 195 13.56 -12.92 21.47
CA PRO A 195 12.59 -13.13 20.41
C PRO A 195 12.18 -11.78 19.81
N MET A 196 12.35 -11.62 18.49
CA MET A 196 12.00 -10.40 17.77
C MET A 196 10.67 -10.59 17.04
N THR A 197 9.69 -9.74 17.32
CA THR A 197 8.41 -9.72 16.60
C THR A 197 8.40 -8.68 15.49
N ILE A 198 7.36 -8.70 14.65
CA ILE A 198 7.18 -7.68 13.61
C ILE A 198 7.12 -6.28 14.22
N LEU A 199 6.39 -6.13 15.33
CA LEU A 199 6.29 -4.86 16.04
C LEU A 199 7.65 -4.40 16.57
N ASP A 200 8.44 -5.32 17.13
CA ASP A 200 9.78 -5.00 17.64
C ASP A 200 10.72 -4.57 16.51
N ALA A 201 10.67 -5.24 15.36
CA ALA A 201 11.48 -4.89 14.20
C ALA A 201 11.14 -3.49 13.65
N ILE A 202 9.86 -3.15 13.58
CA ILE A 202 9.43 -1.80 13.15
C ILE A 202 9.90 -0.73 14.14
N ASN A 203 9.79 -1.00 15.44
CA ASN A 203 10.25 -0.09 16.49
C ASN A 203 11.78 0.09 16.48
N GLN A 204 12.54 -0.99 16.32
CA GLN A 204 14.00 -0.94 16.21
C GLN A 204 14.47 -0.19 14.95
N ALA A 205 13.70 -0.26 13.87
CA ALA A 205 13.90 0.55 12.66
C ALA A 205 13.42 2.01 12.80
N GLY A 206 13.17 2.48 14.03
CA GLY A 206 12.81 3.86 14.33
C GLY A 206 11.35 4.23 14.06
N GLY A 207 10.48 3.24 13.82
CA GLY A 207 9.08 3.46 13.50
C GLY A 207 8.84 3.85 12.03
N VAL A 208 7.55 3.89 11.66
CA VAL A 208 7.11 4.20 10.29
C VAL A 208 7.15 5.70 9.99
N THR A 209 7.28 6.06 8.71
CA THR A 209 7.21 7.47 8.28
C THR A 209 5.75 7.96 8.21
N GLN A 210 5.55 9.28 8.08
CA GLN A 210 4.20 9.85 7.94
C GLN A 210 3.48 9.41 6.66
N SER A 211 4.22 9.03 5.62
CA SER A 211 3.68 8.54 4.35
C SER A 211 3.54 7.01 4.30
N ALA A 212 3.72 6.32 5.43
CA ALA A 212 3.57 4.87 5.49
C ALA A 212 2.10 4.44 5.44
N ASP A 213 1.83 3.39 4.65
CA ASP A 213 0.58 2.64 4.71
C ASP A 213 0.65 1.63 5.86
N THR A 214 0.07 2.01 7.01
CA THR A 214 0.08 1.20 8.24
C THR A 214 -0.94 0.06 8.22
N GLN A 215 -1.81 -0.02 7.22
CA GLN A 215 -2.85 -1.05 7.12
C GLN A 215 -2.45 -2.21 6.19
N HIS A 216 -1.50 -1.97 5.28
CA HIS A 216 -1.11 -2.94 4.25
C HIS A 216 0.38 -3.31 4.31
N ILE A 217 0.95 -3.41 5.51
CA ILE A 217 2.34 -3.86 5.67
C ILE A 217 2.45 -5.30 5.16
N LYS A 218 3.50 -5.59 4.40
CA LYS A 218 3.77 -6.94 3.89
C LYS A 218 4.84 -7.61 4.75
N TRP A 219 4.50 -8.76 5.30
CA TRP A 219 5.43 -9.67 5.94
C TRP A 219 5.59 -10.91 5.06
N THR A 220 6.81 -11.13 4.58
CA THR A 220 7.18 -12.32 3.81
C THR A 220 7.95 -13.27 4.71
N HIS A 221 7.43 -14.48 4.87
CA HIS A 221 8.03 -15.55 5.66
C HIS A 221 8.08 -16.83 4.84
N ASN A 222 9.27 -17.42 4.67
CA ASN A 222 9.48 -18.61 3.84
C ASN A 222 8.88 -18.49 2.41
N GLY A 223 8.97 -17.30 1.81
CA GLY A 223 8.44 -17.01 0.47
C GLY A 223 6.93 -16.81 0.39
N VAL A 224 6.21 -16.82 1.52
CA VAL A 224 4.77 -16.54 1.57
C VAL A 224 4.54 -15.13 2.09
N ASP A 225 3.88 -14.32 1.28
CA ASP A 225 3.48 -12.96 1.66
C ASP A 225 2.18 -12.98 2.48
N ARG A 226 2.18 -12.21 3.56
CA ARG A 226 0.99 -11.92 4.38
C ARG A 226 0.88 -10.42 4.58
N THR A 227 -0.34 -9.91 4.45
CA THR A 227 -0.64 -8.51 4.78
C THR A 227 -1.02 -8.41 6.25
N ILE A 228 -0.42 -7.45 6.95
CA ILE A 228 -0.70 -7.13 8.35
C ILE A 228 -1.03 -5.64 8.48
N SER A 229 -1.78 -5.32 9.53
CA SER A 229 -2.19 -3.96 9.88
C SER A 229 -1.53 -3.54 11.19
N LEU A 230 -0.46 -2.74 11.08
CA LEU A 230 0.14 -2.09 12.23
C LEU A 230 -0.84 -1.13 12.91
N GLN A 231 -1.74 -0.52 12.12
CA GLN A 231 -2.81 0.33 12.65
C GLN A 231 -3.67 -0.45 13.64
N ASP A 232 -4.07 -1.68 13.30
CA ASP A 232 -4.94 -2.49 14.15
C ASP A 232 -4.25 -2.90 15.45
N MET A 233 -2.96 -3.21 15.36
CA MET A 233 -2.13 -3.55 16.52
C MET A 233 -1.97 -2.37 17.48
N LEU A 234 -1.69 -1.17 16.97
CA LEU A 234 -1.40 0.01 17.79
C LEU A 234 -2.65 0.75 18.27
N GLN A 235 -3.66 0.89 17.41
CA GLN A 235 -4.86 1.68 17.71
C GLN A 235 -5.93 0.84 18.42
N TYR A 236 -6.14 -0.40 17.98
CA TYR A 236 -7.22 -1.25 18.48
C TYR A 236 -6.70 -2.36 19.42
N GLY A 237 -5.38 -2.49 19.58
CA GLY A 237 -4.79 -3.51 20.44
C GLY A 237 -5.01 -4.92 19.93
N ASP A 238 -5.17 -5.10 18.62
CA ASP A 238 -5.28 -6.41 17.98
C ASP A 238 -3.88 -7.00 17.75
N MET A 239 -3.41 -7.82 18.68
CA MET A 239 -2.09 -8.46 18.58
C MET A 239 -2.12 -9.76 17.77
N SER A 240 -3.28 -10.17 17.24
CA SER A 240 -3.42 -11.45 16.50
C SER A 240 -2.51 -11.53 15.26
N GLN A 241 -2.18 -10.37 14.68
CA GLN A 241 -1.34 -10.21 13.50
C GLN A 241 0.15 -10.06 13.85
N ASN A 242 0.51 -9.99 15.14
CA ASN A 242 1.91 -9.91 15.54
C ASN A 242 2.54 -11.30 15.47
N HIS A 243 3.60 -11.45 14.68
CA HIS A 243 4.29 -12.71 14.52
C HIS A 243 5.75 -12.60 14.94
N LEU A 244 6.29 -13.72 15.41
CA LEU A 244 7.71 -13.87 15.67
C LEU A 244 8.45 -13.95 14.33
N LEU A 245 9.48 -13.14 14.19
CA LEU A 245 10.31 -13.11 12.98
C LEU A 245 11.39 -14.19 13.04
N SER A 246 11.72 -14.72 11.87
CA SER A 246 12.78 -15.71 11.66
C SER A 246 13.78 -15.24 10.62
N HIS A 247 14.96 -15.87 10.58
CA HIS A 247 15.96 -15.56 9.58
C HIS A 247 15.40 -15.58 8.14
N GLY A 248 15.68 -14.53 7.39
CA GLY A 248 15.25 -14.40 5.99
C GLY A 248 13.90 -13.70 5.82
N ASP A 249 13.20 -13.39 6.91
CA ASP A 249 11.96 -12.65 6.84
C ASP A 249 12.16 -11.23 6.31
N ILE A 250 11.17 -10.76 5.57
CA ILE A 250 11.11 -9.41 5.02
C ILE A 250 9.87 -8.72 5.57
N VAL A 251 10.07 -7.56 6.20
CA VAL A 251 9.01 -6.66 6.60
C VAL A 251 9.09 -5.44 5.69
N TYR A 252 8.14 -5.32 4.76
CA TYR A 252 8.05 -4.22 3.83
C TYR A 252 6.86 -3.33 4.17
N VAL A 253 7.14 -2.05 4.44
CA VAL A 253 6.13 -1.04 4.74
C VAL A 253 5.86 -0.23 3.47
N PRO A 254 4.70 -0.37 2.81
CA PRO A 254 4.41 0.41 1.60
C PRO A 254 4.23 1.89 1.92
N ASN A 255 4.32 2.72 0.87
CA ASN A 255 3.98 4.13 0.95
C ASN A 255 2.51 4.33 0.54
N SER A 256 1.77 5.17 1.26
CA SER A 256 0.39 5.54 0.96
C SER A 256 0.24 6.48 -0.23
N SER A 257 1.33 6.93 -0.86
CA SER A 257 1.33 7.86 -2.01
C SER A 257 0.58 7.34 -3.24
N ASN A 258 0.44 6.03 -3.38
CA ASN A 258 -0.33 5.42 -4.47
C ASN A 258 -1.80 5.19 -4.10
N ASN A 259 -2.16 5.29 -2.81
CA ASN A 259 -3.52 5.17 -2.33
C ASN A 259 -4.24 6.50 -2.53
N LYS A 260 -4.75 6.73 -3.74
CA LYS A 260 -5.41 7.99 -4.12
C LYS A 260 -6.76 7.73 -4.77
N ILE A 261 -7.63 8.72 -4.68
CA ILE A 261 -8.91 8.77 -5.38
C ILE A 261 -8.95 9.98 -6.30
N TYR A 262 -9.83 9.94 -7.29
CA TYR A 262 -10.00 11.00 -8.28
C TYR A 262 -11.39 11.62 -8.12
N ILE A 263 -11.46 12.94 -7.98
CA ILE A 263 -12.73 13.66 -7.91
C ILE A 263 -12.90 14.51 -9.16
N MET A 264 -14.00 14.27 -9.87
CA MET A 264 -14.29 14.82 -11.19
C MET A 264 -15.74 15.32 -11.28
N GLY A 265 -16.01 16.17 -12.27
CA GLY A 265 -17.36 16.70 -12.53
C GLY A 265 -17.67 18.01 -11.82
N GLU A 266 -18.95 18.23 -11.50
CA GLU A 266 -19.48 19.49 -10.94
C GLU A 266 -19.26 19.60 -9.42
N VAL A 267 -17.99 19.60 -9.02
CA VAL A 267 -17.54 19.86 -7.65
C VAL A 267 -16.90 21.25 -7.54
N GLY A 268 -16.63 21.72 -6.33
CA GLY A 268 -15.92 22.98 -6.11
C GLY A 268 -14.55 23.00 -6.80
N LYS A 269 -13.76 21.92 -6.65
CA LYS A 269 -12.47 21.75 -7.32
C LYS A 269 -12.21 20.29 -7.71
N GLN A 270 -11.98 20.02 -8.98
CA GLN A 270 -11.54 18.69 -9.42
C GLN A 270 -10.09 18.45 -8.95
N ALA A 271 -9.85 17.32 -8.28
CA ALA A 271 -8.58 17.03 -7.63
C ALA A 271 -8.37 15.54 -7.39
N THR A 272 -7.12 15.16 -7.14
CA THR A 272 -6.76 13.84 -6.62
C THR A 272 -6.54 13.95 -5.12
N LEU A 273 -7.18 13.11 -4.32
CA LEU A 273 -7.03 13.09 -2.86
C LEU A 273 -6.35 11.80 -2.38
N PRO A 274 -5.41 11.87 -1.43
CA PRO A 274 -4.84 10.68 -0.80
C PRO A 274 -5.80 10.04 0.20
N ILE A 275 -5.78 8.72 0.28
CA ILE A 275 -6.46 7.94 1.32
C ILE A 275 -5.48 7.82 2.48
N GLY A 276 -5.64 8.66 3.50
CA GLY A 276 -4.83 8.56 4.72
C GLY A 276 -5.10 7.27 5.50
N ASN A 277 -4.35 7.05 6.59
CA ASN A 277 -4.41 5.80 7.38
C ASN A 277 -5.76 5.56 8.10
N HIS A 278 -6.60 6.58 8.24
CA HIS A 278 -7.96 6.47 8.79
C HIS A 278 -9.03 6.18 7.71
N GLY A 279 -8.57 5.96 6.47
CA GLY A 279 -9.40 5.90 5.28
C GLY A 279 -9.96 7.26 4.89
N LEU A 280 -10.73 7.28 3.81
CA LEU A 280 -11.46 8.44 3.31
C LEU A 280 -12.89 8.01 3.02
N ASN A 281 -13.88 8.79 3.47
CA ASN A 281 -15.29 8.54 3.14
C ASN A 281 -15.79 9.51 2.06
N LEU A 282 -16.89 9.16 1.39
CA LEU A 282 -17.44 9.94 0.28
C LEU A 282 -17.80 11.38 0.67
N THR A 283 -18.42 11.57 1.83
CA THR A 283 -18.80 12.91 2.32
C THR A 283 -17.57 13.77 2.61
N GLN A 284 -16.54 13.22 3.25
CA GLN A 284 -15.28 13.89 3.51
C GLN A 284 -14.57 14.26 2.21
N ALA A 285 -14.50 13.32 1.26
CA ALA A 285 -13.88 13.56 -0.04
C ALA A 285 -14.54 14.72 -0.78
N LEU A 286 -15.87 14.77 -0.81
CA LEU A 286 -16.61 15.90 -1.37
C LEU A 286 -16.33 17.19 -0.60
N GLY A 287 -16.28 17.15 0.73
CA GLY A 287 -15.98 18.30 1.58
C GLY A 287 -14.60 18.90 1.30
N GLU A 288 -13.57 18.06 1.16
CA GLU A 288 -12.18 18.49 0.89
C GLU A 288 -12.01 19.23 -0.45
N VAL A 289 -12.90 18.98 -1.40
CA VAL A 289 -12.94 19.70 -2.70
C VAL A 289 -13.93 20.86 -2.74
N GLY A 290 -14.45 21.30 -1.59
CA GLY A 290 -15.41 22.41 -1.51
C GLY A 290 -16.86 22.02 -1.81
N GLY A 291 -17.18 20.71 -1.76
CA GLY A 291 -18.52 20.19 -1.96
C GLY A 291 -18.96 20.12 -3.42
N MET A 292 -20.24 19.83 -3.63
CA MET A 292 -20.88 19.93 -4.95
C MET A 292 -21.10 21.40 -5.31
N ASN A 293 -20.97 21.73 -6.59
CA ASN A 293 -21.32 23.05 -7.07
C ASN A 293 -22.86 23.22 -7.08
N GLN A 294 -23.39 23.97 -6.11
CA GLN A 294 -24.84 24.13 -5.92
C GLN A 294 -25.58 24.72 -7.13
N ASN A 295 -24.89 25.47 -7.99
CA ASN A 295 -25.50 26.11 -9.16
C ASN A 295 -25.58 25.16 -10.37
N TYR A 296 -24.68 24.18 -10.45
CA TYR A 296 -24.43 23.42 -11.68
C TYR A 296 -24.59 21.91 -11.52
N ALA A 297 -24.40 21.38 -10.30
CA ALA A 297 -24.44 19.96 -10.01
C ALA A 297 -25.88 19.42 -9.94
N ASP A 298 -26.04 18.17 -10.37
CA ASP A 298 -27.22 17.36 -10.09
C ASP A 298 -27.00 16.56 -8.81
N ALA A 299 -27.72 16.92 -7.75
CA ALA A 299 -27.62 16.25 -6.46
C ALA A 299 -28.05 14.76 -6.51
N THR A 300 -28.77 14.30 -7.54
CA THR A 300 -29.10 12.87 -7.69
C THR A 300 -27.97 12.03 -8.25
N GLY A 301 -26.97 12.67 -8.87
CA GLY A 301 -25.94 11.98 -9.64
C GLY A 301 -24.54 12.15 -9.05
N VAL A 302 -24.40 11.76 -7.78
CA VAL A 302 -23.08 11.53 -7.18
C VAL A 302 -22.75 10.05 -7.31
N PHE A 303 -21.68 9.76 -8.04
CA PHE A 303 -21.27 8.41 -8.38
C PHE A 303 -19.87 8.10 -7.85
N VAL A 304 -19.68 6.90 -7.34
CA VAL A 304 -18.35 6.31 -7.12
C VAL A 304 -18.18 5.20 -8.14
N ILE A 305 -17.22 5.36 -9.04
CA ILE A 305 -16.84 4.37 -10.04
C ILE A 305 -15.66 3.60 -9.47
N ARG A 306 -15.83 2.28 -9.36
CA ARG A 306 -14.87 1.38 -8.72
C ARG A 306 -14.67 0.14 -9.57
N ARG A 307 -13.42 -0.30 -9.69
CA ARG A 307 -13.11 -1.62 -10.27
C ARG A 307 -13.68 -2.72 -9.38
N ALA A 308 -14.45 -3.62 -9.98
CA ALA A 308 -15.02 -4.75 -9.26
C ALA A 308 -13.93 -5.78 -8.91
N PRO A 309 -14.15 -6.61 -7.88
CA PRO A 309 -13.35 -7.80 -7.62
C PRO A 309 -13.21 -8.69 -8.87
N GLU A 310 -12.12 -9.46 -8.98
CA GLU A 310 -11.85 -10.28 -10.17
C GLU A 310 -12.88 -11.38 -10.42
N ASP A 311 -13.57 -11.83 -9.37
CA ASP A 311 -14.65 -12.82 -9.40
C ASP A 311 -16.03 -12.24 -9.75
N ALA A 312 -16.14 -10.91 -9.87
CA ALA A 312 -17.41 -10.26 -10.18
C ALA A 312 -17.79 -10.45 -11.66
N ALA A 313 -19.05 -10.81 -11.91
CA ALA A 313 -19.60 -10.95 -13.26
C ALA A 313 -19.47 -9.67 -14.11
N LYS A 314 -19.45 -8.50 -13.46
CA LYS A 314 -19.29 -7.20 -14.09
C LYS A 314 -18.04 -6.50 -13.54
N PRO A 315 -17.08 -6.11 -14.38
CA PRO A 315 -15.78 -5.60 -13.94
C PRO A 315 -15.83 -4.18 -13.35
N ILE A 316 -16.95 -3.46 -13.51
CA ILE A 316 -17.11 -2.09 -13.03
C ILE A 316 -18.35 -1.99 -12.15
N HIS A 317 -18.16 -1.54 -10.92
CA HIS A 317 -19.23 -1.22 -9.99
C HIS A 317 -19.37 0.31 -9.89
N ILE A 318 -20.59 0.80 -10.09
CA ILE A 318 -20.96 2.19 -9.89
C ILE A 318 -21.86 2.28 -8.66
N TYR A 319 -21.49 3.11 -7.70
CA TYR A 319 -22.29 3.37 -6.52
C TYR A 319 -22.90 4.75 -6.62
N GLN A 320 -24.22 4.87 -6.54
CA GLN A 320 -24.92 6.14 -6.68
C GLN A 320 -25.44 6.62 -5.34
N LEU A 321 -25.04 7.82 -4.91
CA LEU A 321 -25.63 8.52 -3.78
C LEU A 321 -26.54 9.64 -4.28
N ASN A 322 -27.78 9.66 -3.80
CA ASN A 322 -28.70 10.74 -4.04
C ASN A 322 -28.62 11.74 -2.87
N LEU A 323 -28.12 12.94 -3.14
CA LEU A 323 -27.95 14.04 -2.18
C LEU A 323 -29.01 15.13 -2.33
N LYS A 324 -30.15 14.86 -3.00
CA LYS A 324 -31.30 15.79 -2.99
C LYS A 324 -31.75 16.12 -1.57
N ASP A 325 -31.66 15.13 -0.68
CA ASP A 325 -31.80 15.32 0.74
C ASP A 325 -30.41 15.36 1.39
N ALA A 326 -30.12 16.45 2.10
CA ALA A 326 -28.85 16.63 2.81
C ALA A 326 -28.62 15.56 3.90
N THR A 327 -29.66 14.92 4.44
CA THR A 327 -29.48 13.82 5.39
C THR A 327 -28.73 12.63 4.78
N SER A 328 -28.76 12.49 3.44
CA SER A 328 -28.04 11.44 2.71
C SER A 328 -26.51 11.56 2.79
N TYR A 329 -25.99 12.72 3.22
CA TYR A 329 -24.57 12.85 3.58
C TYR A 329 -24.15 11.91 4.72
N ALA A 330 -25.08 11.49 5.59
CA ALA A 330 -24.80 10.47 6.60
C ALA A 330 -24.40 9.13 5.95
N LEU A 331 -25.12 8.70 4.90
CA LEU A 331 -24.75 7.49 4.14
C LEU A 331 -23.38 7.63 3.47
N GLY A 332 -23.07 8.82 2.95
CA GLY A 332 -21.75 9.14 2.39
C GLY A 332 -20.62 9.12 3.43
N SER A 333 -20.90 9.42 4.70
CA SER A 333 -19.90 9.36 5.77
C SER A 333 -19.53 7.93 6.17
N GLU A 334 -20.46 6.99 5.98
CA GLU A 334 -20.21 5.56 6.20
C GLU A 334 -19.64 4.85 4.95
N PHE A 335 -19.83 5.42 3.76
CA PHE A 335 -19.28 4.88 2.52
C PHE A 335 -17.76 5.17 2.40
N LYS A 336 -16.93 4.17 2.73
CA LYS A 336 -15.47 4.25 2.57
C LYS A 336 -15.04 4.11 1.11
N LEU A 337 -14.20 5.05 0.68
CA LEU A 337 -13.52 5.04 -0.62
C LEU A 337 -12.30 4.11 -0.58
N ARG A 338 -11.93 3.61 -1.76
CA ARG A 338 -10.80 2.70 -2.00
C ARG A 338 -9.84 3.34 -2.98
N SER A 339 -8.59 2.87 -2.98
CA SER A 339 -7.61 3.32 -3.94
C SER A 339 -8.15 3.18 -5.36
N GLU A 340 -7.86 4.17 -6.19
CA GLU A 340 -8.29 4.28 -7.59
C GLU A 340 -9.79 4.51 -7.81
N ASP A 341 -10.57 4.70 -6.75
CA ASP A 341 -11.97 5.12 -6.90
C ASP A 341 -12.04 6.48 -7.62
N THR A 342 -13.00 6.60 -8.54
CA THR A 342 -13.36 7.88 -9.15
C THR A 342 -14.70 8.35 -8.63
N VAL A 343 -14.71 9.46 -7.91
CA VAL A 343 -15.92 10.17 -7.50
C VAL A 343 -16.29 11.14 -8.62
N TYR A 344 -17.48 10.97 -9.18
CA TYR A 344 -17.99 11.79 -10.28
C TYR A 344 -19.32 12.42 -9.91
N VAL A 345 -19.42 13.75 -10.03
CA VAL A 345 -20.66 14.50 -9.82
C VAL A 345 -21.20 14.99 -11.16
N THR A 346 -22.39 14.55 -11.53
CA THR A 346 -23.02 14.96 -12.80
C THR A 346 -23.49 16.41 -12.78
N ALA A 347 -23.48 17.06 -13.95
CA ALA A 347 -24.15 18.34 -14.14
C ALA A 347 -25.66 18.19 -14.29
N ALA A 348 -26.41 19.15 -13.72
CA ALA A 348 -27.84 19.29 -13.86
C ALA A 348 -28.25 19.42 -15.34
N PRO A 349 -29.40 18.86 -15.76
CA PRO A 349 -29.81 18.86 -17.17
C PRO A 349 -29.82 20.26 -17.82
N VAL A 350 -30.25 21.29 -17.09
CA VAL A 350 -30.33 22.68 -17.58
C VAL A 350 -28.93 23.30 -17.78
N THR A 351 -27.95 22.94 -16.93
CA THR A 351 -26.56 23.41 -17.04
C THR A 351 -25.87 22.90 -18.31
N ARG A 352 -26.16 21.65 -18.70
CA ARG A 352 -25.62 21.07 -19.94
C ARG A 352 -26.12 21.83 -21.18
N TRP A 353 -27.38 22.25 -21.17
CA TRP A 353 -27.99 23.06 -22.22
C TRP A 353 -27.44 24.49 -22.26
N ASN A 354 -27.27 25.14 -21.11
CA ASN A 354 -26.69 26.48 -21.04
C ASN A 354 -25.25 26.52 -21.60
N ARG A 355 -24.44 25.47 -21.37
CA ARG A 355 -23.09 25.38 -21.92
C ARG A 355 -23.07 25.26 -23.45
N VAL A 356 -24.04 24.55 -24.03
CA VAL A 356 -24.20 24.48 -25.50
C VAL A 356 -24.63 25.85 -26.03
N MET A 357 -25.58 26.50 -25.36
CA MET A 357 -26.07 27.82 -25.77
C MET A 357 -24.97 28.89 -25.69
N SER A 358 -24.17 28.94 -24.62
CA SER A 358 -23.10 29.93 -24.47
C SER A 358 -22.00 29.80 -25.52
N GLN A 359 -21.71 28.58 -25.99
CA GLN A 359 -20.77 28.34 -27.08
C GLN A 359 -21.31 28.86 -28.42
N ILE A 360 -22.62 28.76 -28.63
CA ILE A 360 -23.30 29.26 -29.83
C ILE A 360 -23.41 30.79 -29.79
N THR A 361 -23.81 31.38 -28.66
CA THR A 361 -23.99 32.84 -28.54
C THR A 361 -22.68 33.62 -28.66
N ASN A 362 -21.56 33.10 -28.16
CA ASN A 362 -20.24 33.72 -28.34
C ASN A 362 -19.78 33.71 -29.81
N SER A 363 -20.23 32.72 -30.59
CA SER A 363 -19.98 32.68 -32.03
C SER A 363 -20.83 33.72 -32.75
N ILE A 364 -22.08 33.91 -32.32
CA ILE A 364 -23.02 34.89 -32.90
C ILE A 364 -22.62 36.33 -32.56
N SER A 365 -22.15 36.62 -31.34
CA SER A 365 -21.67 37.97 -30.99
C SER A 365 -20.47 38.41 -31.85
N ASN A 366 -19.58 37.47 -32.19
CA ASN A 366 -18.42 37.73 -33.06
C ASN A 366 -18.83 37.97 -34.52
N VAL A 367 -19.88 37.30 -35.01
CA VAL A 367 -20.45 37.55 -36.35
C VAL A 367 -21.16 38.90 -36.40
N ASN A 368 -21.90 39.29 -35.34
CA ASN A 368 -22.55 40.60 -35.27
C ASN A 368 -21.54 41.77 -35.18
N THR A 369 -20.36 41.55 -34.60
CA THR A 369 -19.27 42.56 -34.65
C THR A 369 -18.62 42.64 -36.03
N LEU A 370 -18.55 41.54 -36.79
CA LEU A 370 -18.06 41.55 -38.17
C LEU A 370 -19.04 42.27 -39.11
N ASP A 371 -20.34 42.01 -39.00
CA ASP A 371 -21.37 42.68 -39.83
C ASP A 371 -21.47 44.20 -39.56
N ASN A 372 -21.22 44.65 -38.33
CA ASN A 372 -21.16 46.07 -38.00
C ASN A 372 -19.83 46.75 -38.37
N THR A 373 -18.81 45.99 -38.78
CA THR A 373 -17.52 46.54 -39.26
C THR A 373 -17.51 46.74 -40.78
N PHE A 374 -18.44 46.10 -41.51
CA PHE A 374 -18.57 46.21 -42.98
C PHE A 374 -19.79 47.02 -43.45
N LYS A 375 -20.43 47.79 -42.54
CA LYS A 375 -21.32 48.91 -42.87
C LYS A 375 -20.62 50.22 -42.57
#